data_AF-A0A485LP48-F1
#
_entry.id   AF-A0A485LP48-F1
#
_cell.length_a   1.000
_cell.length_b   1.000
_cell.length_c   1.000
_cell.angle_alpha   90.00
_cell.angle_beta   90.00
_cell.angle_gamma   90.00
#
_symmetry.space_group_name_H-M   'P 1'
#
loop_
_entity.id
_entity.type
_entity.pdbx_description
1 polymer ?
#
loop_
_entity_poly.entity_id
_entity_poly.type
_entity_poly.pdbx_seq_one_letter_code
_entity_poly.pdbx_strand_id
1 'polypeptide(L)'
;MIPFIPFRGVAPFHRSLQWFLLVPTLIESQHKAAVAFDPWFRTYGISRLDRLLATMPTMLNHVASYAVYFGHLDIVATLARDFASAWSSLPKLLDVAALGGSLPIVETLLVHVRAYCGHVAVVNRLLASFPRTTNYDGALAKAAGANYVDVVRDGQAWSVGRCDDAFVEACLARTVQCGSVEATQWFLARHASIQWPDVQPTLGHLDMLAFVYEQDEGVVAMQDTRGAAGLAAIGAVAPKVANENALLEAAQEATAHGHPTVADWILETRRTCNARRD
;
A
#
# COMPACT_ATOMS: atom_id res chain seq x y z
N MET A 1 -21.60 45.33 -0.48
CA MET A 1 -20.27 45.53 -1.09
C MET A 1 -19.27 44.84 -0.16
N ILE A 2 -18.85 43.62 -0.48
CA ILE A 2 -18.02 42.75 0.38
C ILE A 2 -16.61 42.74 -0.23
N PRO A 3 -15.53 42.91 0.55
CA PRO A 3 -14.21 43.11 -0.02
C PRO A 3 -13.64 41.81 -0.60
N PHE A 4 -13.01 41.95 -1.76
CA PHE A 4 -12.29 40.92 -2.49
C PHE A 4 -10.98 40.61 -1.75
N ILE A 5 -10.82 39.39 -1.22
CA ILE A 5 -9.55 38.91 -0.66
C ILE A 5 -8.83 38.11 -1.76
N PRO A 6 -7.59 38.46 -2.16
CA PRO A 6 -6.88 37.75 -3.20
C PRO A 6 -6.38 36.39 -2.69
N PHE A 7 -6.72 35.31 -3.40
CA PHE A 7 -6.19 33.97 -3.20
C PHE A 7 -4.71 33.90 -3.58
N ARG A 8 -3.83 34.32 -2.68
CA ARG A 8 -2.41 33.94 -2.66
C ARG A 8 -2.04 33.58 -1.22
N GLY A 9 -2.04 32.30 -0.90
CA GLY A 9 -1.66 31.85 0.45
C GLY A 9 -2.07 30.44 0.87
N VAL A 10 -2.70 29.63 0.02
CA VAL A 10 -2.93 28.22 0.36
C VAL A 10 -1.67 27.44 -0.05
N ALA A 11 -0.78 27.21 0.91
CA ALA A 11 0.29 26.23 0.76
C ALA A 11 -0.32 24.86 0.39
N PRO A 12 0.34 24.04 -0.45
CA PRO A 12 -0.21 22.76 -0.87
C PRO A 12 -0.44 21.87 0.35
N PHE A 13 -1.69 21.58 0.65
CA PHE A 13 -2.16 20.70 1.74
C PHE A 13 -1.84 19.21 1.48
N HIS A 14 -0.74 18.92 0.76
CA HIS A 14 -0.25 17.59 0.42
C HIS A 14 1.10 17.30 1.09
N ARG A 15 1.26 17.66 2.38
CA ARG A 15 2.36 17.06 3.17
C ARG A 15 2.03 15.58 3.42
N SER A 16 2.78 14.74 2.73
CA SER A 16 2.66 13.29 2.53
C SER A 16 2.86 12.40 3.77
N LEU A 17 3.00 12.95 4.98
CA LEU A 17 3.32 12.15 6.17
C LEU A 17 2.10 11.73 7.01
N GLN A 18 0.96 12.42 6.94
CA GLN A 18 -0.21 12.08 7.76
C GLN A 18 -1.01 10.87 7.24
N TRP A 19 -0.88 10.55 5.94
CA TRP A 19 -1.63 9.44 5.35
C TRP A 19 -1.17 8.07 5.84
N PHE A 20 0.11 7.88 6.20
CA PHE A 20 0.61 6.61 6.72
C PHE A 20 -0.06 6.21 8.05
N LEU A 21 -0.39 7.19 8.89
CA LEU A 21 -1.15 6.95 10.11
C LEU A 21 -2.64 6.69 9.84
N LEU A 22 -3.16 7.24 8.74
CA LEU A 22 -4.58 7.18 8.42
C LEU A 22 -4.97 5.94 7.59
N VAL A 23 -4.07 5.37 6.79
CA VAL A 23 -4.40 4.19 5.95
C VAL A 23 -4.86 2.99 6.79
N PRO A 24 -4.16 2.57 7.85
CA PRO A 24 -4.63 1.49 8.71
C PRO A 24 -6.02 1.78 9.29
N THR A 25 -6.24 3.03 9.75
CA THR A 25 -7.55 3.44 10.30
C THR A 25 -8.65 3.44 9.25
N LEU A 26 -8.33 3.81 8.00
CA LEU A 26 -9.27 3.80 6.89
C LEU A 26 -9.67 2.37 6.55
N ILE A 27 -8.70 1.46 6.37
CA ILE A 27 -8.94 0.02 6.12
C ILE A 27 -9.81 -0.56 7.24
N GLU A 28 -9.41 -0.33 8.50
CA GLU A 28 -10.18 -0.80 9.66
C GLU A 28 -11.61 -0.24 9.67
N SER A 29 -11.78 1.04 9.35
CA SER A 29 -13.11 1.65 9.24
C SER A 29 -13.95 1.03 8.11
N GLN A 30 -13.35 0.66 6.98
CA GLN A 30 -14.07 0.01 5.89
C GLN A 30 -14.51 -1.40 6.30
N HIS A 31 -13.67 -2.15 7.01
CA HIS A 31 -14.06 -3.45 7.55
C HIS A 31 -15.18 -3.34 8.59
N LYS A 32 -15.13 -2.35 9.49
CA LYS A 32 -16.24 -2.07 10.43
C LYS A 32 -17.53 -1.71 9.69
N ALA A 33 -17.43 -0.93 8.61
CA ALA A 33 -18.57 -0.63 7.77
C ALA A 33 -19.13 -1.90 7.10
N ALA A 34 -18.28 -2.81 6.62
CA ALA A 34 -18.71 -4.08 6.02
C ALA A 34 -19.48 -4.96 7.00
N VAL A 35 -19.06 -5.03 8.26
CA VAL A 35 -19.79 -5.79 9.30
C VAL A 35 -21.24 -5.30 9.45
N ALA A 36 -21.49 -4.00 9.28
CA ALA A 36 -22.83 -3.43 9.35
C ALA A 36 -23.59 -3.52 8.01
N PHE A 37 -22.90 -3.25 6.89
CA PHE A 37 -23.52 -3.14 5.57
C PHE A 37 -23.75 -4.48 4.90
N ASP A 38 -22.87 -5.48 5.04
CA ASP A 38 -23.01 -6.76 4.36
C ASP A 38 -24.34 -7.46 4.73
N PRO A 39 -24.73 -7.60 6.01
CA PRO A 39 -26.01 -8.23 6.36
C PRO A 39 -27.21 -7.40 5.87
N TRP A 40 -27.07 -6.08 5.89
CA TRP A 40 -28.13 -5.17 5.46
C TRP A 40 -28.37 -5.24 3.96
N PHE A 41 -27.32 -5.14 3.14
CA PHE A 41 -27.42 -5.27 1.68
C PHE A 41 -27.80 -6.70 1.27
N ARG A 42 -27.39 -7.73 2.01
CA ARG A 42 -27.87 -9.11 1.76
C ARG A 42 -29.37 -9.24 1.98
N THR A 43 -29.92 -8.55 2.97
CA THR A 43 -31.35 -8.63 3.34
C THR A 43 -32.23 -7.75 2.45
N TYR A 44 -31.78 -6.54 2.14
CA TYR A 44 -32.61 -5.51 1.50
C TYR A 44 -32.15 -5.14 0.09
N GLY A 45 -30.94 -5.53 -0.31
CA GLY A 45 -30.30 -5.08 -1.55
C GLY A 45 -30.21 -3.56 -1.64
N ILE A 46 -30.14 -3.06 -2.87
CA ILE A 46 -30.18 -1.62 -3.17
C ILE A 46 -31.57 -1.00 -3.01
N SER A 47 -32.63 -1.81 -2.90
CA SER A 47 -34.03 -1.34 -2.92
C SER A 47 -34.41 -0.41 -1.76
N ARG A 48 -33.67 -0.45 -0.65
CA ARG A 48 -33.91 0.40 0.53
C ARG A 48 -32.89 1.51 0.69
N LEU A 49 -32.00 1.69 -0.28
CA LEU A 49 -30.94 2.70 -0.21
C LEU A 49 -31.52 4.11 -0.12
N ASP A 50 -32.55 4.41 -0.92
CA ASP A 50 -33.25 5.70 -0.87
C ASP A 50 -33.84 5.99 0.50
N ARG A 51 -34.48 4.98 1.12
CA ARG A 51 -35.05 5.13 2.46
C ARG A 51 -33.98 5.33 3.52
N LEU A 52 -32.86 4.62 3.41
CA LEU A 52 -31.71 4.80 4.30
C LEU A 52 -31.18 6.23 4.22
N LEU A 53 -30.94 6.73 3.01
CA LEU A 53 -30.35 8.06 2.79
C LEU A 53 -31.34 9.19 3.07
N ALA A 54 -32.65 8.97 2.87
CA ALA A 54 -33.68 9.91 3.29
C ALA A 54 -33.76 10.03 4.82
N THR A 55 -33.55 8.92 5.53
CA THR A 55 -33.60 8.89 7.00
C THR A 55 -32.29 9.38 7.63
N MET A 56 -31.16 9.06 7.02
CA MET A 56 -29.81 9.36 7.51
C MET A 56 -28.91 9.83 6.35
N PRO A 57 -29.00 11.10 5.92
CA PRO A 57 -28.23 11.60 4.78
C PRO A 57 -26.71 11.50 4.96
N THR A 58 -26.22 11.56 6.20
CA THR A 58 -24.79 11.40 6.54
C THR A 58 -24.24 10.01 6.23
N MET A 59 -25.10 9.00 6.09
CA MET A 59 -24.68 7.64 5.72
C MET A 59 -24.19 7.54 4.28
N LEU A 60 -24.49 8.52 3.43
CA LEU A 60 -24.06 8.50 2.03
C LEU A 60 -22.55 8.31 1.89
N ASN A 61 -21.75 9.07 2.66
CA ASN A 61 -20.30 9.00 2.58
C ASN A 61 -19.79 7.60 2.97
N HIS A 62 -20.40 6.99 3.98
CA HIS A 62 -20.03 5.66 4.46
C HIS A 62 -20.41 4.57 3.46
N VAL A 63 -21.64 4.63 2.92
CA VAL A 63 -22.10 3.66 1.90
C VAL A 63 -21.26 3.78 0.63
N ALA A 64 -20.98 5.00 0.17
CA ALA A 64 -20.15 5.24 -1.01
C ALA A 64 -18.72 4.72 -0.82
N SER A 65 -18.09 5.05 0.31
CA SER A 65 -16.74 4.56 0.63
C SER A 65 -16.69 3.04 0.72
N TYR A 66 -17.66 2.42 1.40
CA TYR A 66 -17.79 0.96 1.48
C TYR A 66 -17.95 0.33 0.09
N ALA A 67 -18.90 0.83 -0.70
CA ALA A 67 -19.19 0.28 -2.03
C ALA A 67 -17.97 0.39 -2.96
N VAL A 68 -17.28 1.52 -2.90
CA VAL A 68 -16.07 1.78 -3.67
C VAL A 68 -14.90 0.90 -3.24
N TYR A 69 -14.69 0.75 -1.94
CA TYR A 69 -13.60 -0.07 -1.40
C TYR A 69 -13.77 -1.56 -1.70
N PHE A 70 -14.99 -2.10 -1.54
CA PHE A 70 -15.27 -3.52 -1.72
C PHE A 70 -15.67 -3.92 -3.15
N GLY A 71 -15.70 -2.99 -4.11
CA GLY A 71 -16.00 -3.35 -5.49
C GLY A 71 -17.49 -3.52 -5.82
N HIS A 72 -18.41 -2.96 -5.03
CA HIS A 72 -19.86 -3.06 -5.26
C HIS A 72 -20.34 -2.08 -6.35
N LEU A 73 -20.09 -2.44 -7.61
CA LEU A 73 -20.43 -1.65 -8.80
C LEU A 73 -21.92 -1.29 -8.90
N ASP A 74 -22.81 -2.18 -8.47
CA ASP A 74 -24.26 -2.00 -8.46
C ASP A 74 -24.69 -0.85 -7.53
N ILE A 75 -24.12 -0.81 -6.32
CA ILE A 75 -24.34 0.27 -5.36
C ILE A 75 -23.74 1.58 -5.91
N VAL A 76 -22.50 1.54 -6.42
CA VAL A 76 -21.85 2.72 -7.01
C VAL A 76 -22.65 3.29 -8.17
N ALA A 77 -23.15 2.46 -9.08
CA ALA A 77 -23.96 2.89 -10.21
C ALA A 77 -25.29 3.51 -9.76
N THR A 78 -25.93 2.92 -8.74
CA THR A 78 -27.17 3.45 -8.14
C THR A 78 -26.91 4.82 -7.51
N LEU A 79 -25.85 4.95 -6.71
CA LEU A 79 -25.48 6.21 -6.07
C LEU A 79 -25.13 7.31 -7.07
N ALA A 80 -24.40 6.98 -8.13
CA ALA A 80 -24.03 7.93 -9.15
C ALA A 80 -25.24 8.41 -9.99
N ARG A 81 -26.24 7.55 -10.21
CA ARG A 81 -27.48 7.86 -10.92
C ARG A 81 -28.44 8.68 -10.06
N ASP A 82 -28.76 8.18 -8.86
CA ASP A 82 -29.88 8.67 -8.06
C ASP A 82 -29.45 9.77 -7.07
N PHE A 83 -28.16 9.83 -6.73
CA PHE A 83 -27.59 10.79 -5.77
C PHE A 83 -26.45 11.62 -6.35
N ALA A 84 -26.49 11.85 -7.67
CA ALA A 84 -25.50 12.59 -8.46
C ALA A 84 -24.88 13.85 -7.78
N SER A 85 -25.73 14.73 -7.23
CA SER A 85 -25.28 15.98 -6.62
C SER A 85 -24.43 15.73 -5.38
N ALA A 86 -24.88 14.83 -4.50
CA ALA A 86 -24.18 14.49 -3.29
C ALA A 86 -22.95 13.60 -3.58
N TRP A 87 -23.04 12.72 -4.59
CA TRP A 87 -21.94 11.89 -5.08
C TRP A 87 -20.73 12.72 -5.53
N SER A 88 -20.97 13.81 -6.27
CA SER A 88 -19.90 14.71 -6.74
C SER A 88 -19.16 15.43 -5.60
N SER A 89 -19.78 15.53 -4.43
CA SER A 89 -19.21 16.20 -3.27
C SER A 89 -18.32 15.30 -2.41
N LEU A 90 -18.26 13.99 -2.71
CA LEU A 90 -17.52 13.01 -1.93
C LEU A 90 -16.02 13.09 -2.26
N PRO A 91 -15.17 13.67 -1.37
CA PRO A 91 -13.75 13.72 -1.64
C PRO A 91 -13.16 12.31 -1.57
N LYS A 92 -12.16 12.05 -2.42
CA LYS A 92 -11.24 10.90 -2.30
C LYS A 92 -11.82 9.51 -2.60
N LEU A 93 -12.98 9.38 -3.26
CA LEU A 93 -13.46 8.05 -3.69
C LEU A 93 -12.48 7.33 -4.61
N LEU A 94 -11.72 8.04 -5.46
CA LEU A 94 -10.66 7.43 -6.28
C LEU A 94 -9.54 6.81 -5.43
N ASP A 95 -9.13 7.47 -4.34
CA ASP A 95 -8.12 6.93 -3.43
C ASP A 95 -8.63 5.66 -2.74
N VAL A 96 -9.91 5.65 -2.35
CA VAL A 96 -10.58 4.49 -1.74
C VAL A 96 -10.70 3.34 -2.75
N ALA A 97 -11.03 3.63 -4.01
CA ALA A 97 -11.12 2.64 -5.08
C ALA A 97 -9.77 1.99 -5.37
N ALA A 98 -8.71 2.81 -5.44
CA ALA A 98 -7.35 2.34 -5.64
C ALA A 98 -6.88 1.49 -4.46
N LEU A 99 -7.24 1.87 -3.23
CA LEU A 99 -6.92 1.08 -2.03
C LEU A 99 -7.67 -0.27 -2.01
N GLY A 100 -8.90 -0.30 -2.51
CA GLY A 100 -9.71 -1.51 -2.67
C GLY A 100 -9.31 -2.40 -3.86
N GLY A 101 -8.43 -1.91 -4.74
CA GLY A 101 -7.94 -2.68 -5.90
C GLY A 101 -8.98 -2.95 -6.99
N SER A 102 -10.11 -2.24 -7.02
CA SER A 102 -11.18 -2.48 -8.00
C SER A 102 -11.05 -1.58 -9.23
N LEU A 103 -10.37 -2.08 -10.27
CA LEU A 103 -10.22 -1.36 -11.55
C LEU A 103 -11.57 -0.93 -12.18
N PRO A 104 -12.62 -1.77 -12.22
CA PRO A 104 -13.92 -1.35 -12.78
C PRO A 104 -14.55 -0.16 -12.05
N ILE A 105 -14.36 -0.05 -10.73
CA ILE A 105 -14.85 1.09 -9.95
C ILE A 105 -14.04 2.34 -10.27
N VAL A 106 -12.71 2.23 -10.39
CA VAL A 106 -11.86 3.37 -10.80
C VAL A 106 -12.31 3.91 -12.16
N GLU A 107 -12.53 3.02 -13.13
CA GLU A 107 -13.03 3.41 -14.46
C GLU A 107 -14.40 4.08 -14.38
N THR A 108 -15.33 3.50 -13.62
CA THR A 108 -16.67 4.06 -13.42
C THR A 108 -16.62 5.46 -12.79
N LEU A 109 -15.80 5.64 -11.75
CA LEU A 109 -15.61 6.94 -11.10
C LEU A 109 -15.01 7.98 -12.06
N LEU A 110 -14.03 7.58 -12.88
CA LEU A 110 -13.42 8.47 -13.88
C LEU A 110 -14.43 8.93 -14.93
N VAL A 111 -15.36 8.07 -15.38
CA VAL A 111 -16.43 8.47 -16.31
C VAL A 111 -17.33 9.54 -15.69
N HIS A 112 -17.72 9.37 -14.42
CA HIS A 112 -18.59 10.33 -13.75
C HIS A 112 -17.89 11.67 -13.50
N VAL A 113 -16.61 11.65 -13.11
CA VAL A 113 -15.81 12.88 -12.98
C VAL A 113 -15.70 13.61 -14.33
N ARG A 114 -15.58 12.90 -15.46
CA ARG A 114 -15.61 13.52 -16.81
C ARG A 114 -16.94 14.23 -17.11
N ALA A 115 -18.06 13.62 -16.73
CA ALA A 115 -19.40 14.13 -17.03
C ALA A 115 -19.75 15.39 -16.21
N TYR A 116 -19.43 15.40 -14.91
CA TYR A 116 -19.86 16.49 -14.02
C TYR A 116 -18.98 17.74 -14.07
N CYS A 117 -17.69 17.61 -14.40
CA CYS A 117 -16.81 18.75 -14.27
C CYS A 117 -16.86 19.73 -15.45
N GLY A 118 -17.58 19.47 -16.57
CA GLY A 118 -17.60 20.34 -17.77
C GLY A 118 -16.23 20.58 -18.44
N HIS A 119 -15.17 20.13 -17.78
CA HIS A 119 -13.80 20.24 -18.18
C HIS A 119 -13.37 18.91 -18.78
N VAL A 120 -14.01 18.49 -19.87
CA VAL A 120 -13.48 17.41 -20.73
C VAL A 120 -12.02 17.74 -21.09
N ALA A 121 -11.68 19.02 -21.22
CA ALA A 121 -10.30 19.47 -21.34
C ALA A 121 -9.46 19.30 -20.08
N VAL A 122 -9.95 19.48 -18.83
CA VAL A 122 -9.15 19.24 -17.60
C VAL A 122 -9.11 17.77 -17.25
N VAL A 123 -10.12 16.97 -17.56
CA VAL A 123 -10.08 15.52 -17.33
C VAL A 123 -9.32 14.80 -18.45
N ASN A 124 -9.41 15.22 -19.72
CA ASN A 124 -8.49 14.75 -20.76
C ASN A 124 -7.08 15.32 -20.58
N ARG A 125 -6.92 16.50 -19.99
CA ARG A 125 -5.61 17.04 -19.56
C ARG A 125 -5.24 16.54 -18.17
N LEU A 126 -6.08 15.84 -17.41
CA LEU A 126 -5.66 15.10 -16.23
C LEU A 126 -5.30 13.71 -16.72
N LEU A 127 -6.10 13.02 -17.52
CA LEU A 127 -5.71 11.75 -18.15
C LEU A 127 -4.49 11.87 -19.08
N ALA A 128 -4.28 13.01 -19.74
CA ALA A 128 -3.08 13.32 -20.52
C ALA A 128 -2.03 14.18 -19.79
N SER A 129 -2.35 14.82 -18.64
CA SER A 129 -1.37 15.57 -17.78
C SER A 129 -1.24 15.05 -16.33
N PHE A 130 -1.79 13.88 -16.02
CA PHE A 130 -1.50 13.01 -14.88
C PHE A 130 -0.04 12.54 -14.88
N PRO A 131 0.81 12.91 -15.87
CA PRO A 131 2.23 12.91 -15.61
C PRO A 131 2.71 14.00 -14.61
N ARG A 132 2.03 15.13 -14.36
CA ARG A 132 2.70 16.31 -13.71
C ARG A 132 2.24 16.76 -12.30
N THR A 133 1.03 16.47 -11.82
CA THR A 133 0.53 17.10 -10.56
C THR A 133 -0.11 16.16 -9.54
N THR A 134 -0.43 14.92 -9.91
CA THR A 134 -0.75 13.89 -8.91
C THR A 134 0.56 13.36 -8.35
N ASN A 135 0.57 13.09 -7.04
CA ASN A 135 1.68 12.39 -6.38
C ASN A 135 1.69 10.92 -6.84
N TYR A 136 2.07 10.73 -8.12
CA TYR A 136 2.24 9.43 -8.77
C TYR A 136 3.21 8.58 -7.96
N ASP A 137 4.21 9.25 -7.41
CA ASP A 137 5.23 8.64 -6.59
C ASP A 137 4.63 7.95 -5.36
N GLY A 138 3.70 8.63 -4.68
CA GLY A 138 2.98 8.07 -3.54
C GLY A 138 2.02 6.94 -3.91
N ALA A 139 1.44 6.94 -5.11
CA ALA A 139 0.56 5.85 -5.57
C ALA A 139 1.37 4.62 -5.97
N LEU A 140 2.46 4.81 -6.72
CA LEU A 140 3.37 3.75 -7.13
C LEU A 140 4.11 3.13 -5.93
N ALA A 141 4.62 3.94 -5.00
CA ALA A 141 5.24 3.42 -3.78
C ALA A 141 4.25 2.59 -2.94
N LYS A 142 2.97 2.96 -2.91
CA LYS A 142 1.92 2.17 -2.26
C LYS A 142 1.62 0.88 -3.00
N ALA A 143 1.47 0.93 -4.33
CA ALA A 143 1.27 -0.26 -5.15
C ALA A 143 2.45 -1.24 -5.00
N ALA A 144 3.67 -0.70 -4.96
CA ALA A 144 4.89 -1.45 -4.70
C ALA A 144 4.87 -2.10 -3.32
N GLY A 145 4.56 -1.36 -2.26
CA GLY A 145 4.43 -1.92 -0.90
C GLY A 145 3.26 -2.88 -0.71
N ALA A 146 2.30 -2.93 -1.65
CA ALA A 146 1.20 -3.91 -1.68
C ALA A 146 1.49 -5.11 -2.61
N ASN A 147 2.72 -5.23 -3.11
CA ASN A 147 3.15 -6.23 -4.08
C ASN A 147 2.35 -6.26 -5.39
N TYR A 148 1.82 -5.12 -5.84
CA TYR A 148 1.14 -5.00 -7.14
C TYR A 148 2.14 -4.73 -8.27
N VAL A 149 2.98 -5.72 -8.57
CA VAL A 149 4.11 -5.59 -9.52
C VAL A 149 3.65 -5.17 -10.90
N ASP A 150 2.51 -5.66 -11.39
CA ASP A 150 1.96 -5.24 -12.69
C ASP A 150 1.64 -3.74 -12.74
N VAL A 151 1.07 -3.18 -11.67
CA VAL A 151 0.75 -1.75 -11.56
C VAL A 151 2.02 -0.92 -11.50
N VAL A 152 3.05 -1.40 -10.79
CA VAL A 152 4.35 -0.73 -10.72
C VAL A 152 5.06 -0.77 -12.07
N ARG A 153 5.04 -1.93 -12.75
CA ARG A 153 5.64 -2.13 -14.07
C ARG A 153 5.00 -1.22 -15.11
N ASP A 154 3.68 -1.25 -15.17
CA ASP A 154 2.94 -0.45 -16.13
C ASP A 154 3.05 1.03 -15.76
N GLY A 155 2.93 1.40 -14.49
CA GLY A 155 3.10 2.78 -14.05
C GLY A 155 4.51 3.36 -14.31
N GLN A 156 5.56 2.53 -14.21
CA GLN A 156 6.93 2.96 -14.56
C GLN A 156 7.11 3.15 -16.08
N ALA A 157 6.48 2.30 -16.90
CA ALA A 157 6.48 2.51 -18.35
C ALA A 157 5.84 3.85 -18.74
N TRP A 158 4.95 4.37 -17.90
CA TRP A 158 4.30 5.67 -18.07
C TRP A 158 5.10 6.83 -17.47
N SER A 159 6.05 6.54 -16.57
CA SER A 159 6.89 7.53 -15.91
C SER A 159 8.23 7.79 -16.62
N VAL A 160 8.42 7.28 -17.84
CA VAL A 160 9.65 7.48 -18.63
C VAL A 160 10.02 8.98 -18.66
N GLY A 161 11.13 9.32 -17.99
CA GLY A 161 11.62 10.69 -17.80
C GLY A 161 11.29 11.37 -16.45
N ARG A 162 10.69 10.67 -15.49
CA ARG A 162 10.34 11.18 -14.14
C ARG A 162 10.85 10.34 -12.97
N CYS A 163 11.17 9.07 -13.17
CA CYS A 163 11.81 8.28 -12.12
C CYS A 163 13.26 8.77 -12.01
N ASP A 164 13.50 9.67 -11.08
CA ASP A 164 14.86 9.85 -10.56
C ASP A 164 15.19 8.70 -9.59
N ASP A 165 16.47 8.57 -9.29
CA ASP A 165 16.95 7.51 -8.39
C ASP A 165 16.30 7.64 -7.01
N ALA A 166 16.01 8.86 -6.55
CA ALA A 166 15.36 9.12 -5.26
C ALA A 166 13.94 8.54 -5.19
N PHE A 167 13.15 8.65 -6.26
CA PHE A 167 11.83 8.03 -6.32
C PHE A 167 11.92 6.50 -6.28
N VAL A 168 12.86 5.93 -7.02
CA VAL A 168 13.02 4.48 -7.08
C VAL A 168 13.53 3.94 -5.74
N GLU A 169 14.46 4.63 -5.08
CA GLU A 169 14.89 4.35 -3.71
C GLU A 169 13.72 4.39 -2.73
N ALA A 170 12.83 5.38 -2.83
CA ALA A 170 11.64 5.47 -1.97
C ALA A 170 10.66 4.31 -2.21
N CYS A 171 10.49 3.86 -3.45
CA CYS A 171 9.67 2.68 -3.75
C CYS A 171 10.31 1.40 -3.24
N LEU A 172 11.62 1.23 -3.46
CA LEU A 172 12.38 0.07 -2.98
C LEU A 172 12.38 0.00 -1.45
N ALA A 173 12.61 1.12 -0.78
CA ALA A 173 12.47 1.23 0.67
C ALA A 173 11.08 0.78 1.13
N ARG A 174 10.04 1.13 0.38
CA ARG A 174 8.66 0.76 0.72
C ARG A 174 8.37 -0.71 0.47
N THR A 175 8.88 -1.31 -0.60
CA THR A 175 8.72 -2.74 -0.87
C THR A 175 9.44 -3.57 0.20
N VAL A 176 10.65 -3.17 0.60
CA VAL A 176 11.42 -3.80 1.69
C VAL A 176 10.66 -3.67 3.00
N GLN A 177 10.22 -2.46 3.34
CA GLN A 177 9.45 -2.21 4.56
C GLN A 177 8.21 -3.11 4.64
N CYS A 178 7.44 -3.22 3.56
CA CYS A 178 6.19 -3.99 3.51
C CYS A 178 6.37 -5.47 3.14
N GLY A 179 7.60 -5.97 2.99
CA GLY A 179 7.87 -7.37 2.66
C GLY A 179 7.43 -7.81 1.27
N SER A 180 7.34 -6.91 0.30
CA SER A 180 6.95 -7.23 -1.08
C SER A 180 8.14 -7.75 -1.88
N VAL A 181 8.47 -9.04 -1.73
CA VAL A 181 9.68 -9.67 -2.33
C VAL A 181 9.72 -9.52 -3.84
N GLU A 182 8.61 -9.81 -4.52
CA GLU A 182 8.53 -9.76 -5.99
C GLU A 182 8.71 -8.33 -6.52
N ALA A 183 8.08 -7.34 -5.88
CA ALA A 183 8.28 -5.94 -6.23
C ALA A 183 9.74 -5.50 -6.00
N THR A 184 10.37 -5.97 -4.93
CA THR A 184 11.78 -5.66 -4.61
C THR A 184 12.73 -6.27 -5.64
N GLN A 185 12.53 -7.54 -6.00
CA GLN A 185 13.27 -8.21 -7.08
C GLN A 185 13.16 -7.45 -8.40
N TRP A 186 11.95 -7.02 -8.74
CA TRP A 186 11.71 -6.26 -9.97
C TRP A 186 12.47 -4.92 -9.98
N PHE A 187 12.48 -4.17 -8.87
CA PHE A 187 13.24 -2.92 -8.77
C PHE A 187 14.74 -3.14 -8.91
N LEU A 188 15.31 -4.14 -8.21
CA LEU A 188 16.74 -4.43 -8.25
C LEU A 188 17.21 -4.91 -9.63
N ALA A 189 16.42 -5.77 -10.28
CA ALA A 189 16.73 -6.24 -11.64
C ALA A 189 16.74 -5.13 -12.69
N ARG A 190 15.94 -4.07 -12.47
CA ARG A 190 15.78 -2.96 -13.41
C ARG A 190 16.77 -1.82 -13.14
N HIS A 191 17.22 -1.66 -11.89
CA HIS A 191 17.99 -0.51 -11.42
C HIS A 191 19.24 -0.96 -10.65
N ALA A 192 20.18 -1.58 -11.36
CA ALA A 192 21.40 -2.14 -10.76
C ALA A 192 22.31 -1.10 -10.08
N SER A 193 22.11 0.21 -10.30
CA SER A 193 22.88 1.29 -9.69
C SER A 193 22.33 1.74 -8.33
N ILE A 194 21.13 1.30 -7.95
CA ILE A 194 20.49 1.75 -6.70
C ILE A 194 21.09 0.98 -5.53
N GLN A 195 21.52 1.73 -4.53
CA GLN A 195 21.98 1.15 -3.27
C GLN A 195 20.78 0.60 -2.49
N TRP A 196 21.02 -0.47 -1.74
CA TRP A 196 20.02 -0.96 -0.81
C TRP A 196 19.59 0.16 0.14
N PRO A 197 18.27 0.40 0.30
CA PRO A 197 17.78 1.42 1.20
C PRO A 197 18.18 1.06 2.63
N ASP A 198 18.56 2.06 3.43
CA ASP A 198 18.76 1.94 4.87
C ASP A 198 17.40 1.82 5.60
N VAL A 199 16.61 0.81 5.21
CA VAL A 199 15.28 0.54 5.73
C VAL A 199 15.17 -0.94 6.02
N GLN A 200 14.85 -1.26 7.27
CA GLN A 200 14.63 -2.63 7.69
C GLN A 200 13.21 -3.08 7.31
N PRO A 201 13.02 -4.33 6.88
CA PRO A 201 11.67 -4.91 6.76
C PRO A 201 10.94 -4.76 8.10
N THR A 202 9.67 -4.35 8.08
CA THR A 202 8.90 -4.37 9.33
C THR A 202 8.75 -5.81 9.82
N LEU A 203 8.69 -5.97 11.14
CA LEU A 203 8.55 -7.28 11.82
C LEU A 203 7.48 -8.14 11.11
N GLY A 204 7.87 -9.34 10.69
CA GLY A 204 6.98 -10.35 10.08
C GLY A 204 7.29 -10.72 8.63
N HIS A 205 8.16 -9.99 7.93
CA HIS A 205 8.50 -10.25 6.52
C HIS A 205 9.82 -11.04 6.38
N LEU A 206 9.79 -12.31 6.78
CA LEU A 206 10.97 -13.16 6.87
C LEU A 206 11.49 -13.62 5.49
N ASP A 207 10.58 -13.73 4.52
CA ASP A 207 10.88 -13.92 3.10
C ASP A 207 11.69 -12.76 2.52
N MET A 208 11.34 -11.52 2.87
CA MET A 208 12.13 -10.34 2.51
C MET A 208 13.51 -10.34 3.14
N LEU A 209 13.62 -10.75 4.41
CA LEU A 209 14.91 -10.84 5.10
C LEU A 209 15.82 -11.89 4.46
N ALA A 210 15.28 -13.07 4.15
CA ALA A 210 16.00 -14.11 3.42
C ALA A 210 16.45 -13.60 2.05
N PHE A 211 15.55 -12.94 1.31
CA PHE A 211 15.86 -12.36 0.01
C PHE A 211 16.98 -11.31 0.08
N VAL A 212 16.89 -10.33 0.99
CA VAL A 212 17.91 -9.28 1.17
C VAL A 212 19.28 -9.92 1.47
N TYR A 213 19.30 -10.96 2.31
CA TYR A 213 20.52 -11.66 2.66
C TYR A 213 21.14 -12.43 1.48
N GLU A 214 20.32 -13.06 0.63
CA GLU A 214 20.81 -13.77 -0.56
C GLU A 214 21.39 -12.84 -1.63
N GLN A 215 20.90 -11.60 -1.72
CA GLN A 215 21.30 -10.65 -2.76
C GLN A 215 22.57 -9.86 -2.42
N ASP A 216 22.88 -9.68 -1.14
CA ASP A 216 24.04 -8.91 -0.69
C ASP A 216 24.99 -9.88 0.02
N GLU A 217 26.08 -10.29 -0.65
CA GLU A 217 27.11 -11.23 -0.16
C GLU A 217 27.90 -10.69 1.08
N GLY A 218 27.22 -10.17 2.10
CA GLY A 218 27.76 -9.95 3.44
C GLY A 218 28.15 -8.51 3.83
N VAL A 219 27.25 -7.52 3.71
CA VAL A 219 27.43 -6.18 4.31
C VAL A 219 26.44 -5.99 5.49
N VAL A 220 26.84 -6.13 6.76
CA VAL A 220 27.50 -5.18 7.70
C VAL A 220 26.64 -3.99 8.21
N ALA A 221 25.45 -3.70 7.66
CA ALA A 221 24.70 -2.47 8.07
C ALA A 221 23.45 -2.66 8.95
N MET A 222 23.15 -3.84 9.51
CA MET A 222 22.02 -4.00 10.47
C MET A 222 22.44 -3.83 11.94
N GLN A 223 23.29 -2.84 12.25
CA GLN A 223 23.87 -2.69 13.61
C GLN A 223 23.13 -1.75 14.56
N ASP A 224 22.07 -1.04 14.15
CA ASP A 224 21.40 -0.12 15.06
C ASP A 224 19.88 -0.36 15.27
N THR A 225 19.59 -0.59 16.55
CA THR A 225 18.35 -0.55 17.34
C THR A 225 16.97 -0.45 16.68
N ARG A 226 16.23 -1.58 16.68
CA ARG A 226 14.91 -1.83 17.33
C ARG A 226 14.20 -3.04 16.69
N GLY A 227 14.63 -4.24 17.06
CA GLY A 227 13.98 -5.47 16.62
C GLY A 227 14.58 -6.70 17.27
N ALA A 228 14.60 -6.78 18.60
CA ALA A 228 15.23 -7.87 19.34
C ALA A 228 14.74 -9.28 18.94
N ALA A 229 13.52 -9.43 18.42
CA ALA A 229 12.98 -10.71 17.95
C ALA A 229 13.39 -11.05 16.49
N GLY A 230 13.49 -10.05 15.60
CA GLY A 230 13.94 -10.27 14.22
C GLY A 230 15.46 -10.35 14.08
N LEU A 231 16.20 -9.56 14.86
CA LEU A 231 17.66 -9.53 14.86
C LEU A 231 18.30 -10.72 15.58
N ALA A 232 17.61 -11.41 16.50
CA ALA A 232 18.10 -12.69 17.02
C ALA A 232 18.12 -13.76 15.91
N ALA A 233 17.09 -13.78 15.06
CA ALA A 233 17.01 -14.66 13.89
C ALA A 233 18.04 -14.30 12.80
N ILE A 234 18.33 -13.02 12.57
CA ILE A 234 19.25 -12.57 11.52
C ILE A 234 20.71 -12.56 12.00
N GLY A 235 20.97 -12.16 13.25
CA GLY A 235 22.30 -12.15 13.86
C GLY A 235 22.90 -13.55 13.99
N ALA A 236 22.07 -14.59 13.99
CA ALA A 236 22.50 -15.98 13.98
C ALA A 236 22.89 -16.50 12.58
N VAL A 237 22.56 -15.78 11.51
CA VAL A 237 22.76 -16.21 10.10
C VAL A 237 24.01 -15.58 9.46
N ALA A 238 24.71 -14.65 10.13
CA ALA A 238 26.00 -14.18 9.63
C ALA A 238 27.07 -15.31 9.70
N PRO A 239 27.93 -15.52 8.67
CA PRO A 239 28.95 -16.59 8.65
C PRO A 239 30.08 -16.44 9.69
N LYS A 240 29.93 -15.52 10.64
CA LYS A 240 30.91 -15.20 11.69
C LYS A 240 30.39 -15.30 13.13
N VAL A 241 29.15 -15.76 13.38
CA VAL A 241 28.71 -15.97 14.77
C VAL A 241 28.96 -17.42 15.19
N ALA A 242 30.01 -17.56 15.98
CA ALA A 242 30.57 -18.80 16.49
C ALA A 242 29.73 -19.53 17.56
N ASN A 243 28.41 -19.30 17.65
CA ASN A 243 27.61 -19.80 18.77
C ASN A 243 26.34 -20.55 18.32
N GLU A 244 26.40 -21.88 18.34
CA GLU A 244 25.24 -22.75 18.06
C GLU A 244 24.03 -22.47 18.94
N ASN A 245 24.24 -21.97 20.17
CA ASN A 245 23.15 -21.68 21.09
C ASN A 245 22.32 -20.48 20.60
N ALA A 246 22.93 -19.51 19.91
CA ALA A 246 22.22 -18.36 19.38
C ALA A 246 21.24 -18.76 18.25
N LEU A 247 21.63 -19.71 17.39
CA LEU A 247 20.74 -20.27 16.36
C LEU A 247 19.55 -21.02 16.98
N LEU A 248 19.78 -21.74 18.09
CA LEU A 248 18.71 -22.45 18.78
C LEU A 248 17.74 -21.49 19.48
N GLU A 249 18.26 -20.49 20.20
CA GLU A 249 17.45 -19.44 20.84
C GLU A 249 16.61 -18.67 19.80
N ALA A 250 17.22 -18.35 18.65
CA ALA A 250 16.52 -17.70 17.55
C ALA A 250 15.37 -18.56 16.97
N ALA A 251 15.59 -19.86 16.78
CA ALA A 251 14.54 -20.76 16.32
C ALA A 251 13.40 -20.90 17.34
N GLN A 252 13.73 -20.90 18.63
CA GLN A 252 12.74 -20.94 19.72
C GLN A 252 11.91 -19.65 19.76
N GLU A 253 12.55 -18.49 19.63
CA GLU A 253 11.88 -17.19 19.59
C GLU A 253 10.96 -17.09 18.36
N ALA A 254 11.43 -17.50 17.18
CA ALA A 254 10.61 -17.57 15.97
C ALA A 254 9.38 -18.48 16.17
N THR A 255 9.55 -19.62 16.83
CA THR A 255 8.44 -20.52 17.18
C THR A 255 7.47 -19.86 18.16
N ALA A 256 7.97 -19.18 19.20
CA ALA A 256 7.18 -18.52 20.22
C ALA A 256 6.30 -17.38 19.65
N HIS A 257 6.76 -16.71 18.59
CA HIS A 257 5.99 -15.69 17.86
C HIS A 257 5.14 -16.24 16.72
N GLY A 258 4.99 -17.56 16.60
CA GLY A 258 4.11 -18.18 15.60
C GLY A 258 4.69 -18.24 14.19
N HIS A 259 6.02 -18.29 14.06
CA HIS A 259 6.73 -18.41 12.78
C HIS A 259 7.48 -19.76 12.65
N PRO A 260 6.77 -20.91 12.61
CA PRO A 260 7.39 -22.24 12.62
C PRO A 260 8.26 -22.52 11.38
N THR A 261 7.84 -22.06 10.20
CA THR A 261 8.62 -22.23 8.95
C THR A 261 10.00 -21.58 9.03
N VAL A 262 10.13 -20.50 9.80
CA VAL A 262 11.40 -19.79 10.00
C VAL A 262 12.26 -20.49 11.02
N ALA A 263 11.66 -21.02 12.09
CA ALA A 263 12.38 -21.90 13.00
C ALA A 263 12.96 -23.11 12.25
N ASP A 264 12.18 -23.73 11.36
CA ASP A 264 12.65 -24.85 10.53
C ASP A 264 13.82 -24.45 9.62
N TRP A 265 13.72 -23.29 8.96
CA TRP A 265 14.80 -22.76 8.12
C TRP A 265 16.08 -22.43 8.92
N ILE A 266 15.97 -21.82 10.10
CA ILE A 266 17.11 -21.55 11.00
C ILE A 266 17.78 -22.86 11.41
N LEU A 267 16.98 -23.88 11.76
CA LEU A 267 17.50 -25.19 12.15
C LEU A 267 18.16 -25.93 10.98
N GLU A 268 17.62 -25.84 9.77
CA GLU A 268 18.24 -26.43 8.58
C GLU A 268 19.55 -25.72 8.22
N THR A 269 19.59 -24.39 8.33
CA THR A 269 20.82 -23.60 8.17
C THR A 269 21.87 -24.02 9.20
N ARG A 270 21.48 -24.25 10.46
CA ARG A 270 22.38 -24.80 11.48
C ARG A 270 22.96 -26.16 11.07
N ARG A 271 22.14 -27.08 10.57
CA ARG A 271 22.60 -28.41 10.12
C ARG A 271 23.60 -28.32 8.98
N THR A 272 23.31 -27.51 7.97
CA THR A 272 24.20 -27.33 6.82
C THR A 272 25.53 -26.66 7.19
N CYS A 273 25.52 -25.70 8.12
CA CYS A 273 26.74 -25.12 8.67
C CYS A 273 27.59 -26.14 9.44
N ASN A 274 26.97 -27.01 10.24
CA ASN A 274 27.68 -28.06 10.97
C ASN A 274 28.27 -29.11 10.03
N ALA A 275 27.53 -29.52 9.00
CA ALA A 275 28.02 -30.45 7.97
C ALA A 275 29.21 -29.92 7.15
N ARG A 276 29.43 -28.60 7.11
CA ARG A 276 30.60 -27.98 6.45
C ARG A 276 31.84 -27.87 7.34
N ARG A 277 31.70 -28.08 8.66
CA ARG A 277 32.80 -28.00 9.64
C ARG A 277 33.52 -29.34 9.85
N ASP A 278 32.83 -30.45 9.59
CA ASP A 278 33.36 -31.82 9.66
C ASP A 278 34.06 -32.22 8.35
#